data_AF-A0A251STY1-F1
#
_entry.id   AF-A0A251STY1-F1
#
_cell.length_a   1.000
_cell.length_b   1.000
_cell.length_c   1.000
_cell.angle_alpha   90.00
_cell.angle_beta   90.00
_cell.angle_gamma   90.00
#
_symmetry.space_group_name_H-M   'P 1'
#
loop_
_entity.id
_entity.type
_entity.pdbx_description
1 polymer ?
#
loop_
_entity_poly.entity_id
_entity_poly.type
_entity_poly.pdbx_seq_one_letter_code
_entity_poly.pdbx_strand_id
1 'polypeptide(L)'
;MHLYYLKQGTIEANPHHLVNLIHYEDAASLCVAILKKKLCGRLFLGCDNHPVSRQEVMDLVAKSGKFDNTFVGFTGTDGVLGKKLNNSKTREEIGWEPKYKSFTHCLGVAE
;
A
#
# COMPACT_ATOMS: atom_id res chain seq x y z
N MET A 1 8.81 -0.79 -2.57
CA MET A 1 9.10 -0.78 -1.12
C MET A 1 9.67 -2.12 -0.65
N HIS A 2 8.89 -3.21 -0.62
CA HIS A 2 9.37 -4.52 -0.14
C HIS A 2 10.62 -5.05 -0.88
N LEU A 3 10.71 -4.84 -2.20
CA LEU A 3 11.92 -5.18 -2.98
C LEU A 3 13.20 -4.52 -2.44
N TYR A 4 13.10 -3.29 -1.94
CA TYR A 4 14.23 -2.60 -1.32
C TYR A 4 14.60 -3.24 0.04
N TYR A 5 13.60 -3.59 0.86
CA TYR A 5 13.83 -4.27 2.13
C TYR A 5 14.48 -5.64 1.93
N LEU A 6 14.01 -6.42 0.95
CA LEU A 6 14.63 -7.68 0.55
C LEU A 6 16.10 -7.47 0.13
N LYS A 7 16.37 -6.47 -0.71
CA LYS A 7 17.74 -6.20 -1.19
C LYS A 7 18.72 -5.81 -0.07
N GLN A 8 18.27 -5.05 0.93
CA GLN A 8 19.15 -4.57 2.01
C GLN A 8 19.30 -5.60 3.14
N GLY A 9 18.30 -6.44 3.38
CA GLY A 9 18.28 -7.38 4.50
C GLY A 9 17.90 -6.71 5.81
N THR A 10 18.75 -5.81 6.32
CA THR A 10 18.53 -5.11 7.59
C THR A 10 18.15 -3.65 7.34
N ILE A 11 17.07 -3.18 7.98
CA ILE A 11 16.55 -1.82 7.79
C ILE A 11 16.46 -1.08 9.13
N GLU A 12 17.16 0.05 9.22
CA GLU A 12 17.06 0.97 10.38
C GLU A 12 15.80 1.86 10.23
N ALA A 13 14.64 1.28 10.53
CA ALA A 13 13.37 1.99 10.51
C ALA A 13 12.36 1.32 11.45
N ASN A 14 11.45 2.11 12.04
CA ASN A 14 10.39 1.58 12.91
C ASN A 14 9.48 0.58 12.16
N PRO A 15 9.36 -0.69 12.63
CA PRO A 15 8.53 -1.72 12.00
C PRO A 15 7.03 -1.43 12.04
N HIS A 16 6.56 -0.67 13.02
CA HIS A 16 5.14 -0.38 13.25
C HIS A 16 4.62 0.84 12.47
N HIS A 17 5.49 1.51 11.72
CA HIS A 17 5.07 2.65 10.89
C HIS A 17 4.07 2.19 9.81
N LEU A 18 2.92 2.86 9.74
CA LEU A 18 1.85 2.56 8.80
C LEU A 18 2.19 3.04 7.39
N VAL A 19 1.96 2.16 6.44
CA VAL A 19 2.11 2.38 5.01
C VAL A 19 0.72 2.28 4.37
N ASN A 20 0.37 3.29 3.59
CA ASN A 20 -0.85 3.27 2.78
C ASN A 20 -0.45 2.98 1.35
N LEU A 21 -1.12 2.04 0.71
CA LEU A 21 -0.72 1.52 -0.58
C LEU A 21 -1.81 1.76 -1.62
N ILE A 22 -1.38 1.78 -2.88
CA ILE A 22 -2.24 1.69 -4.05
C ILE A 22 -1.50 0.86 -5.09
N HIS A 23 -2.21 -0.09 -5.71
CA HIS A 23 -1.64 -0.83 -6.83
C HIS A 23 -1.50 0.08 -8.05
N TYR A 24 -0.48 -0.12 -8.88
CA TYR A 24 -0.23 0.76 -10.03
C TYR A 24 -1.39 0.74 -11.06
N GLU A 25 -2.04 -0.41 -11.27
CA GLU A 25 -3.26 -0.50 -12.10
C GLU A 25 -4.43 0.29 -11.50
N ASP A 26 -4.54 0.31 -10.17
CA ASP A 26 -5.60 1.05 -9.47
C ASP A 26 -5.34 2.55 -9.53
N ALA A 27 -4.09 2.98 -9.38
CA ALA A 27 -3.71 4.38 -9.58
C ALA A 27 -4.02 4.84 -11.02
N ALA A 28 -3.67 4.04 -12.03
CA ALA A 28 -3.95 4.35 -13.42
C ALA A 28 -5.46 4.39 -13.71
N SER A 29 -6.23 3.41 -13.23
CA SER A 29 -7.67 3.34 -13.46
C SER A 29 -8.42 4.47 -12.74
N LEU A 30 -7.98 4.88 -11.55
CA LEU A 30 -8.52 6.04 -10.84
C LEU A 30 -8.30 7.33 -11.64
N CYS A 31 -7.10 7.55 -12.17
CA CYS A 31 -6.81 8.70 -13.04
C CYS A 31 -7.74 8.74 -14.25
N VAL A 32 -7.93 7.61 -14.93
CA VAL A 32 -8.86 7.50 -16.07
C VAL A 32 -10.29 7.82 -15.64
N ALA A 33 -10.74 7.32 -14.49
CA ALA A 33 -12.08 7.58 -13.97
C ALA A 33 -12.30 9.07 -13.66
N ILE A 34 -11.33 9.73 -13.03
CA ILE A 34 -11.35 11.18 -12.77
C ILE A 34 -11.41 11.98 -14.08
N LEU A 35 -10.56 11.66 -15.06
CA LEU A 35 -10.51 12.35 -16.35
C LEU A 35 -11.85 12.23 -17.11
N LYS A 36 -12.50 11.05 -17.06
CA LYS A 36 -13.82 10.83 -17.67
C LYS A 36 -14.91 11.69 -17.04
N LYS A 37 -14.81 12.02 -15.76
CA LYS A 37 -15.75 12.92 -15.06
C LYS A 37 -15.52 14.40 -15.39
N LYS A 38 -14.39 14.75 -16.01
CA LYS A 38 -14.01 16.13 -16.38
C LYS A 38 -14.04 17.11 -15.20
N LEU A 39 -13.71 16.63 -13.99
CA LEU A 39 -13.63 17.45 -12.78
C LEU A 39 -12.30 18.21 -12.75
N CYS A 40 -12.35 19.53 -12.56
CA CYS A 40 -11.17 20.40 -12.51
C CYS A 40 -11.00 21.02 -11.12
N GLY A 41 -9.76 21.27 -10.69
CA GLY A 41 -9.47 21.95 -9.42
C GLY A 41 -9.87 21.16 -8.17
N ARG A 42 -9.94 19.83 -8.27
CA ARG A 42 -10.34 18.93 -7.17
C ARG A 42 -9.16 18.10 -6.69
N LEU A 43 -9.17 17.80 -5.39
CA LEU A 43 -8.21 16.89 -4.75
C LEU A 43 -8.87 15.53 -4.53
N PHE A 44 -8.22 14.47 -4.98
CA PHE A 44 -8.64 13.09 -4.78
C PHE A 44 -7.53 12.29 -4.09
N LEU A 45 -7.91 11.38 -3.20
CA LEU A 45 -6.99 10.52 -2.47
C LEU A 45 -7.12 9.09 -3.01
N GLY A 46 -6.04 8.53 -3.54
CA GLY A 46 -6.00 7.14 -4.00
C GLY A 46 -5.29 6.24 -3.00
N CYS A 47 -5.99 5.23 -2.48
CA CYS A 47 -5.43 4.12 -1.70
C CYS A 47 -6.35 2.89 -1.76
N ASP A 48 -5.86 1.74 -1.29
CA ASP A 48 -6.64 0.50 -1.17
C ASP A 48 -7.61 0.49 0.04
N ASN A 49 -7.46 1.44 0.99
CA ASN A 49 -8.12 1.51 2.31
C ASN A 49 -7.70 0.42 3.29
N HIS A 50 -6.55 -0.22 3.08
CA HIS A 50 -6.02 -1.24 3.97
C HIS A 50 -4.60 -0.87 4.44
N PRO A 51 -4.45 0.10 5.38
CA PRO A 51 -3.15 0.48 5.91
C PRO A 51 -2.46 -0.72 6.58
N VAL A 52 -1.20 -0.94 6.25
CA VAL A 52 -0.38 -2.03 6.79
C VAL A 52 0.91 -1.46 7.37
N SER A 53 1.40 -2.04 8.45
CA SER A 53 2.72 -1.71 8.98
C SER A 53 3.84 -2.24 8.06
N ARG A 54 5.05 -1.69 8.22
CA ARG A 54 6.22 -2.19 7.49
C ARG A 54 6.52 -3.66 7.80
N GLN A 55 6.34 -4.06 9.06
CA GLN A 55 6.49 -5.45 9.47
C GLN A 55 5.46 -6.35 8.77
N GLU A 56 4.18 -5.99 8.81
CA GLU A 56 3.12 -6.77 8.14
C GLU A 56 3.39 -6.91 6.64
N VAL A 57 3.91 -5.87 5.98
CA VAL A 57 4.30 -5.99 4.56
C VAL A 57 5.33 -7.09 4.35
N MET A 58 6.36 -7.16 5.18
CA MET A 58 7.40 -8.18 5.04
C MET A 58 6.90 -9.57 5.43
N ASP A 59 6.04 -9.67 6.44
CA ASP A 59 5.40 -10.93 6.84
C ASP A 59 4.53 -11.49 5.71
N LEU A 60 3.76 -10.62 5.04
CA LEU A 60 2.93 -10.99 3.89
C LEU A 60 3.76 -11.37 2.66
N VAL A 61 4.87 -10.68 2.43
CA VAL A 61 5.83 -11.03 1.36
C VAL A 61 6.43 -12.41 1.62
N ALA A 62 6.89 -12.69 2.85
CA ALA A 62 7.40 -13.99 3.24
C ALA A 62 6.33 -15.08 3.10
N LYS A 63 5.09 -14.83 3.56
CA LYS A 63 3.95 -15.75 3.43
C LYS A 63 3.58 -16.03 1.96
N SER A 64 3.80 -15.08 1.06
CA SER A 64 3.47 -15.25 -0.37
C SER A 64 4.33 -16.28 -1.09
N GLY A 65 5.56 -16.54 -0.62
CA GLY A 65 6.52 -17.42 -1.29
C GLY A 65 6.98 -16.96 -2.67
N LYS A 66 6.62 -15.74 -3.09
CA LYS A 66 6.94 -15.19 -4.43
C LYS A 66 8.36 -14.62 -4.54
N PHE A 67 9.06 -14.46 -3.42
CA PHE A 67 10.34 -13.78 -3.35
C PHE A 67 11.31 -14.57 -2.48
N ASP A 68 12.59 -14.52 -2.82
CA ASP A 68 13.66 -15.04 -1.98
C ASP A 68 13.70 -14.25 -0.66
N ASN A 69 13.62 -14.95 0.47
CA ASN A 69 13.54 -14.31 1.77
C ASN A 69 14.92 -13.88 2.28
N THR A 70 15.46 -12.82 1.70
CA THR A 70 16.73 -12.20 2.11
C THR A 70 16.56 -11.12 3.18
N PHE A 71 15.32 -10.82 3.56
CA PHE A 71 15.04 -9.86 4.61
C PHE A 71 15.39 -10.44 5.99
N VAL A 72 16.14 -9.67 6.77
CA VAL A 72 16.61 -10.03 8.11
C VAL A 72 15.70 -9.41 9.16
N GLY A 73 15.41 -8.11 9.06
CA GLY A 73 14.58 -7.43 10.05
C GLY A 73 14.70 -5.92 10.08
N PHE A 74 13.80 -5.30 10.85
CA PHE A 74 13.86 -3.89 11.20
C PHE A 74 14.61 -3.70 12.53
N THR A 75 15.49 -2.70 12.61
CA THR A 75 16.28 -2.39 13.82
C THR A 75 15.93 -1.07 14.46
N GLY A 76 15.13 -0.23 13.81
CA GLY A 76 14.73 1.07 14.34
C GLY A 76 13.56 0.95 15.32
N THR A 77 13.60 1.72 16.42
CA THR A 77 12.51 1.79 17.42
C THR A 77 11.80 3.14 17.43
N ASP A 78 12.46 4.18 16.92
CA ASP A 78 12.00 5.56 17.06
C ASP A 78 11.23 6.03 15.82
N GLY A 79 10.32 6.99 16.02
CA GLY A 79 9.60 7.68 14.95
C GLY A 79 8.08 7.64 15.07
N VAL A 80 7.41 8.50 14.30
CA VAL A 80 5.95 8.58 14.24
C VAL A 80 5.36 7.35 13.53
N LEU A 81 4.19 6.88 14.00
CA LEU A 81 3.49 5.73 13.42
C LEU A 81 2.84 6.00 12.05
N GLY A 82 2.87 7.24 11.58
CA GLY A 82 2.19 7.64 10.34
C GLY A 82 0.70 7.89 10.55
N LYS A 83 -0.07 7.83 9.45
CA LYS A 83 -1.52 8.12 9.43
C LYS A 83 -2.24 7.05 8.62
N LYS A 84 -3.50 6.78 8.96
CA LYS A 84 -4.39 5.93 8.16
C LYS A 84 -5.09 6.81 7.12
N LEU A 85 -5.02 6.41 5.86
CA LEU A 85 -5.69 7.08 4.76
C LEU A 85 -7.01 6.37 4.45
N ASN A 86 -8.02 7.16 4.08
CA ASN A 86 -9.35 6.69 3.70
C ASN A 86 -9.78 7.43 2.43
N ASN A 87 -10.14 6.69 1.39
CA ASN A 87 -10.60 7.25 0.12
C ASN A 87 -12.11 7.15 -0.12
N SER A 88 -12.94 6.90 0.89
CA SER A 88 -14.40 6.75 0.74
C SER A 88 -15.03 7.91 -0.03
N LYS A 89 -14.60 9.15 0.23
CA LYS A 89 -15.06 10.34 -0.50
C LYS A 89 -14.69 10.30 -2.00
N THR A 90 -13.48 9.85 -2.33
CA THR A 90 -13.07 9.71 -3.74
C THR A 90 -13.87 8.60 -4.43
N ARG A 91 -14.12 7.48 -3.75
CA ARG A 91 -14.96 6.39 -4.28
C ARG A 91 -16.38 6.85 -4.57
N GLU A 92 -16.99 7.56 -3.64
CA GLU A 92 -18.35 8.11 -3.78
C GLU A 92 -18.44 9.12 -4.92
N GLU A 93 -17.53 10.10 -4.97
CA GLU A 93 -17.57 11.17 -5.96
C GLU A 93 -17.27 10.67 -7.39
N ILE A 94 -16.33 9.74 -7.53
CA ILE A 94 -15.89 9.22 -8.83
C ILE A 94 -16.72 8.01 -9.28
N GLY A 95 -17.33 7.27 -8.35
CA GLY A 95 -17.93 5.95 -8.63
C GLY A 95 -16.87 4.92 -9.00
N TRP A 96 -15.74 4.91 -8.28
CA TRP A 96 -14.59 4.04 -8.54
C TRP A 96 -14.20 3.25 -7.29
N GLU A 97 -13.73 2.03 -7.48
CA GLU A 97 -13.11 1.20 -6.43
C GLU A 97 -11.84 0.50 -6.96
N PRO A 98 -10.84 0.26 -6.10
CA PRO A 98 -9.65 -0.48 -6.50
C PRO A 98 -10.00 -1.95 -6.78
N LYS A 99 -9.39 -2.49 -7.84
CA LYS A 99 -9.39 -3.92 -8.15
C LYS A 99 -8.64 -4.70 -7.07
N TYR A 100 -7.50 -4.17 -6.60
CA TYR A 100 -6.70 -4.76 -5.52
C TYR A 100 -7.05 -4.07 -4.20
N LYS A 101 -7.97 -4.69 -3.45
CA LYS A 101 -8.53 -4.15 -2.19
C LYS A 101 -7.55 -4.11 -1.01
N SER A 102 -6.40 -4.74 -1.14
CA SER A 102 -5.42 -4.90 -0.08
C SER A 102 -4.07 -5.37 -0.64
N PHE A 103 -3.00 -5.21 0.14
CA PHE A 103 -1.69 -5.74 -0.21
C PHE A 103 -1.67 -7.28 -0.25
N THR A 104 -2.44 -7.94 0.62
CA THR A 104 -2.64 -9.41 0.61
C THR A 104 -3.25 -9.88 -0.71
N HIS A 105 -4.31 -9.21 -1.17
CA HIS A 105 -4.94 -9.52 -2.45
C HIS A 105 -3.98 -9.30 -3.63
N CYS A 106 -3.16 -8.23 -3.61
CA CYS A 106 -2.10 -8.02 -4.60
C CYS A 106 -1.09 -9.19 -4.63
N LEU A 107 -0.71 -9.72 -3.47
CA LEU A 107 0.21 -10.85 -3.37
C LEU A 107 -0.47 -12.21 -3.65
N GLY A 108 -1.80 -12.27 -3.77
CA GLY A 108 -2.54 -13.52 -3.96
C GLY A 108 -2.50 -14.43 -2.73
N VAL A 109 -2.33 -13.84 -1.54
CA VAL A 109 -2.37 -14.55 -0.26
C VAL A 109 -3.80 -14.48 0.27
N ALA A 110 -4.30 -15.59 0.84
CA ALA A 110 -5.60 -15.58 1.51
C ALA A 110 -5.63 -14.51 2.62
N GLU A 111 -6.68 -13.67 2.59
CA GLU A 111 -6.97 -12.65 3.60
C GLU A 111 -7.23 -13.28 4.97
#